data_AF-A0A7K0M364-F1
#
_entry.id   AF-A0A7K0M364-F1
#
_cell.length_a   1.000
_cell.length_b   1.000
_cell.length_c   1.000
_cell.angle_alpha   90.00
_cell.angle_beta   90.00
_cell.angle_gamma   90.00
#
_symmetry.space_group_name_H-M   'P 1'
#
loop_
_entity.id
_entity.type
_entity.pdbx_description
1 polymer ?
#
loop_
_entity_poly.entity_id
_entity_poly.type
_entity_poly.pdbx_seq_one_letter_code
_entity_poly.pdbx_strand_id
1 'polypeptide(L)'
;MRIGLLLCDHIDPHIADGIGDYTELYPAVFSPAGIDLRIYEAAAGELPDSASECEGWILSGSRKSTYDDLPWISDLSEFILSAEKDRAPQMGICFGHQLIASTLGGEVAKSSAG
;
A
#
# COMPACT_ATOMS: atom_id res chain seq x y z
N MET A 1 9.86 -14.37 7.20
CA MET A 1 9.26 -13.09 7.64
C MET A 1 8.00 -12.87 6.84
N ARG A 2 6.87 -12.56 7.47
CA ARG A 2 5.59 -12.28 6.80
C ARG A 2 5.30 -10.79 6.79
N ILE A 3 5.16 -10.22 5.60
CA ILE A 3 4.87 -8.80 5.38
C ILE A 3 3.52 -8.68 4.68
N GLY A 4 2.69 -7.74 5.12
CA GLY A 4 1.42 -7.44 4.47
C GLY A 4 1.63 -6.50 3.28
N LEU A 5 1.10 -6.84 2.10
CA LEU A 5 1.02 -5.95 0.95
C LEU A 5 -0.41 -5.41 0.86
N LEU A 6 -0.58 -4.11 1.10
CA LEU A 6 -1.84 -3.40 0.94
C LEU A 6 -1.93 -2.88 -0.50
N LEU A 7 -2.66 -3.62 -1.34
CA LEU A 7 -2.76 -3.35 -2.78
C LEU A 7 -3.74 -2.20 -3.04
N CYS A 8 -3.19 -1.09 -3.53
CA CYS A 8 -3.92 0.17 -3.73
C CYS A 8 -4.37 0.40 -5.19
N ASP A 9 -3.95 -0.46 -6.11
CA ASP A 9 -4.38 -0.49 -7.52
C ASP A 9 -3.81 -1.74 -8.21
N HIS A 10 -4.37 -2.09 -9.38
CA HIS A 10 -3.80 -3.08 -10.29
C HIS A 10 -3.11 -2.40 -11.47
N ILE A 11 -2.10 -3.06 -12.04
CA ILE A 11 -1.53 -2.62 -13.32
C ILE A 11 -2.61 -2.73 -14.41
N ASP A 12 -2.58 -1.81 -15.38
CA ASP A 12 -3.56 -1.81 -16.48
C ASP A 12 -3.39 -3.14 -17.23
N PRO A 13 -4.47 -3.90 -17.51
CA PRO A 13 -4.35 -5.21 -18.13
C PRO A 13 -3.53 -5.23 -19.42
N HIS A 14 -3.54 -4.15 -20.21
CA HIS A 14 -2.74 -4.07 -21.44
C HIS A 14 -1.24 -3.90 -21.17
N ILE A 15 -0.89 -3.31 -20.02
CA ILE A 15 0.50 -3.16 -19.58
C ILE A 15 0.95 -4.42 -18.83
N ALA A 16 0.05 -5.00 -18.02
CA ALA A 16 0.31 -6.21 -17.26
C ALA A 16 0.58 -7.42 -18.18
N ASP A 17 0.05 -7.42 -19.41
CA ASP A 17 0.35 -8.43 -20.40
C ASP A 17 1.87 -8.51 -20.68
N GLY A 18 2.47 -9.64 -20.34
CA GLY A 18 3.90 -9.91 -20.49
C GLY A 18 4.81 -9.51 -19.32
N ILE A 19 4.34 -8.70 -18.36
CA ILE A 19 5.14 -8.33 -17.16
C ILE A 19 4.53 -8.82 -15.85
N GLY A 20 3.22 -9.07 -15.80
CA GLY A 20 2.49 -9.44 -14.60
C GLY A 20 1.93 -8.25 -13.83
N ASP A 21 1.05 -8.52 -12.86
CA ASP A 21 0.47 -7.51 -11.98
C ASP A 21 1.34 -7.31 -10.71
N TYR A 22 1.04 -6.32 -9.88
CA TYR A 22 1.67 -6.13 -8.58
C TYR A 22 1.52 -7.35 -7.66
N THR A 23 0.44 -8.12 -7.80
CA THR A 23 0.26 -9.37 -7.05
C THR A 23 1.29 -10.45 -7.42
N GLU A 24 1.98 -10.32 -8.56
CA GLU A 24 3.03 -11.24 -9.02
C GLU A 24 4.42 -10.61 -8.89
N LEU A 25 4.53 -9.33 -9.28
CA LEU A 25 5.78 -8.58 -9.30
C LEU A 25 6.37 -8.38 -7.90
N TYR A 26 5.54 -8.03 -6.90
CA TYR A 26 6.03 -7.87 -5.54
C TYR A 26 6.55 -9.21 -4.97
N PRO A 27 5.77 -10.31 -4.98
CA PRO A 27 6.28 -11.60 -4.53
C PRO A 27 7.57 -12.01 -5.26
N ALA A 28 7.67 -11.80 -6.58
CA ALA A 28 8.89 -12.12 -7.33
C ALA A 28 10.13 -11.36 -6.84
N VAL A 29 9.99 -10.11 -6.42
CA VAL A 29 11.09 -9.29 -5.87
C VAL A 29 11.45 -9.71 -4.44
N PHE A 30 10.46 -10.00 -3.60
CA PHE A 30 10.65 -10.20 -2.17
C PHE A 30 10.92 -11.65 -1.75
N SER A 31 10.41 -12.64 -2.49
CA SER A 31 10.60 -14.06 -2.18
C SER A 31 12.06 -14.54 -2.18
N PRO A 32 12.98 -14.06 -3.06
CA PRO A 32 14.40 -14.39 -2.96
C PRO A 32 15.07 -13.94 -1.65
N ALA A 33 14.49 -12.94 -0.97
CA ALA A 33 14.93 -12.48 0.34
C ALA A 33 14.28 -13.25 1.52
N GLY A 34 13.48 -14.29 1.24
CA GLY A 34 12.79 -15.08 2.27
C GLY A 34 11.59 -14.35 2.91
N ILE A 35 11.02 -13.40 2.18
CA ILE A 35 9.85 -12.62 2.60
C ILE A 35 8.60 -13.21 1.96
N ASP A 36 7.66 -13.62 2.80
CA ASP A 36 6.33 -14.08 2.41
C ASP A 36 5.37 -12.89 2.43
N LEU A 37 4.74 -12.60 1.30
CA LEU A 37 3.79 -11.49 1.17
C LEU A 37 2.36 -11.98 1.31
N ARG A 38 1.64 -11.45 2.29
CA ARG A 38 0.19 -11.59 2.38
C ARG A 38 -0.47 -10.37 1.74
N ILE A 39 -1.21 -10.59 0.67
CA ILE A 39 -1.85 -9.52 -0.11
C ILE A 39 -3.22 -9.23 0.51
N TYR A 40 -3.56 -7.95 0.61
CA TYR A 40 -4.88 -7.45 0.94
C TYR A 40 -5.30 -6.47 -0.15
N GLU A 41 -6.48 -6.67 -0.74
CA GLU A 41 -7.04 -5.80 -1.79
C GLU A 41 -7.59 -4.50 -1.18
N ALA A 42 -6.69 -3.64 -0.69
CA ALA A 42 -7.04 -2.41 0.03
C ALA A 42 -7.94 -1.48 -0.80
N ALA A 43 -7.68 -1.36 -2.11
CA ALA A 43 -8.54 -0.59 -3.01
C ALA A 43 -9.96 -1.17 -3.17
N ALA A 44 -10.14 -2.46 -2.88
CA ALA A 44 -11.44 -3.14 -2.84
C ALA A 44 -12.05 -3.16 -1.42
N GLY A 45 -11.43 -2.50 -0.45
CA GLY A 45 -11.87 -2.44 0.95
C GLY A 45 -11.46 -3.65 1.79
N GLU A 46 -10.57 -4.51 1.28
CA GLU A 46 -10.00 -5.58 2.09
C GLU A 46 -8.78 -5.06 2.84
N LEU A 47 -8.90 -4.96 4.16
CA LEU A 47 -7.82 -4.59 5.07
C LEU A 47 -7.63 -5.69 6.12
N PRO A 48 -6.44 -5.80 6.71
CA PRO A 48 -6.24 -6.61 7.91
C PRO A 48 -7.13 -6.13 9.07
N ASP A 49 -7.57 -7.07 9.90
CA ASP A 49 -8.27 -6.81 11.15
C ASP A 49 -7.34 -6.18 12.21
N SER A 50 -6.02 -6.46 12.12
CA SER A 50 -5.02 -5.94 13.06
C SER A 50 -3.65 -5.70 12.42
N ALA A 51 -2.97 -4.63 12.84
CA ALA A 51 -1.59 -4.33 12.46
C ALA A 51 -0.58 -5.41 12.91
N SER A 52 -0.97 -6.26 13.87
CA SER A 52 -0.15 -7.38 14.35
C SER A 52 -0.26 -8.65 13.50
N GLU A 53 -1.12 -8.69 12.47
CA GLU A 53 -1.25 -9.87 11.60
C GLU A 53 -0.01 -10.14 10.75
N CYS A 54 0.83 -9.12 10.56
CA CYS A 54 2.09 -9.20 9.83
C CYS A 54 3.20 -8.48 10.60
N GLU A 55 4.46 -8.78 10.27
CA GLU A 55 5.63 -8.18 10.92
C GLU A 55 5.95 -6.77 10.40
N GLY A 56 5.26 -6.35 9.33
CA GLY A 56 5.38 -5.04 8.71
C GLY A 56 4.48 -4.93 7.48
N TRP A 57 4.42 -3.73 6.90
CA TRP A 57 3.43 -3.38 5.89
C TRP A 57 4.06 -2.66 4.69
N ILE A 58 3.67 -3.06 3.49
CA ILE A 58 4.00 -2.39 2.23
C ILE A 58 2.71 -1.87 1.62
N LEU A 59 2.66 -0.59 1.29
CA LEU A 59 1.55 0.05 0.56
C LEU A 59 1.97 0.26 -0.89
N SER A 60 1.24 -0.32 -1.83
CA SER A 60 1.59 -0.23 -3.25
C SER A 60 1.37 1.18 -3.83
N GLY A 61 1.81 1.36 -5.07
CA GLY A 61 1.39 2.50 -5.88
C GLY A 61 -0.09 2.41 -6.27
N SER A 62 -0.63 3.55 -6.70
CA SER A 62 -1.97 3.68 -7.27
C SER A 62 -1.99 4.82 -8.27
N ARG A 63 -2.90 4.77 -9.25
CA ARG A 63 -3.20 5.92 -10.12
C ARG A 63 -4.10 6.97 -9.44
N LYS A 64 -4.65 6.63 -8.27
CA LYS A 64 -5.47 7.53 -7.46
C LYS A 64 -4.61 8.59 -6.79
N SER A 65 -5.25 9.69 -6.41
CA SER A 65 -4.62 10.71 -5.59
C SER A 65 -4.93 10.47 -4.11
N THR A 66 -3.99 10.81 -3.22
CA THR A 66 -4.22 10.73 -1.77
C THR A 66 -5.27 11.73 -1.27
N TYR A 67 -5.69 12.69 -2.11
CA TYR A 67 -6.80 13.62 -1.82
C TYR A 67 -8.14 13.15 -2.35
N ASP A 68 -8.20 12.01 -3.05
CA ASP A 68 -9.46 11.51 -3.56
C ASP A 68 -10.37 11.12 -2.38
N ASP A 69 -11.62 11.57 -2.42
CA ASP A 69 -12.63 11.25 -1.40
C ASP A 69 -13.21 9.85 -1.66
N LEU A 70 -12.40 8.82 -1.42
CA LEU A 70 -12.78 7.42 -1.56
C LEU A 70 -12.74 6.72 -0.19
N PRO A 71 -13.81 5.99 0.20
CA PRO A 71 -13.89 5.38 1.54
C PRO A 71 -12.67 4.52 1.90
N TRP A 72 -12.19 3.69 0.97
CA TRP A 72 -11.04 2.82 1.21
C TRP A 72 -9.74 3.59 1.51
N ILE A 73 -9.59 4.84 1.03
CA ILE A 73 -8.44 5.67 1.35
C ILE A 73 -8.51 6.11 2.81
N SER A 74 -9.70 6.51 3.28
CA SER A 74 -9.92 6.84 4.69
C SER A 74 -9.67 5.62 5.58
N ASP A 75 -10.23 4.46 5.22
CA ASP A 75 -10.06 3.22 5.97
C ASP A 75 -8.57 2.80 6.02
N LEU A 76 -7.85 2.95 4.91
CA LEU A 76 -6.41 2.69 4.85
C LEU A 76 -5.60 3.68 5.69
N SER A 77 -5.99 4.96 5.73
CA SER A 77 -5.39 5.96 6.64
C SER A 77 -5.60 5.60 8.11
N GLU A 78 -6.79 5.13 8.49
CA GLU A 78 -7.05 4.63 9.85
C GLU A 78 -6.15 3.43 10.18
N PHE A 79 -5.97 2.52 9.22
CA PHE A 79 -5.05 1.40 9.38
C PHE A 79 -3.59 1.88 9.57
N ILE A 80 -3.11 2.85 8.77
CA ILE A 80 -1.76 3.43 8.91
C ILE A 80 -1.53 3.99 10.31
N LEU A 81 -2.53 4.70 10.86
CA LEU A 81 -2.47 5.23 12.23
C LEU A 81 -2.40 4.12 13.28
N SER A 82 -3.17 3.05 13.08
CA SER A 82 -3.15 1.86 13.95
C SER A 82 -1.77 1.19 13.93
N ALA A 83 -1.21 0.98 12.73
CA ALA A 83 0.10 0.39 12.54
C ALA A 83 1.23 1.25 13.16
N GLU A 84 1.15 2.58 13.03
CA GLU A 84 2.10 3.50 13.67
C GLU A 84 2.01 3.44 15.20
N LYS A 85 0.79 3.42 15.75
CA LYS A 85 0.55 3.29 17.20
C LYS A 85 1.19 2.03 17.77
N ASP A 86 1.12 0.93 17.03
CA ASP A 86 1.72 -0.36 17.40
C ASP A 86 3.20 -0.46 17.04
N ARG A 87 3.79 0.60 16.44
CA ARG A 87 5.16 0.65 15.92
C ARG A 87 5.47 -0.47 14.93
N ALA A 88 4.46 -0.91 14.18
CA ALA A 88 4.64 -1.83 13.07
C ALA A 88 5.37 -1.09 11.92
N PRO A 89 6.48 -1.64 11.37
CA PRO A 89 7.19 -1.02 10.27
C PRO A 89 6.30 -0.86 9.02
N GLN A 90 6.38 0.31 8.37
CA GLN A 90 5.62 0.62 7.16
C GLN A 90 6.54 1.12 6.05
N MET A 91 6.27 0.72 4.81
CA MET A 91 6.92 1.23 3.60
C MET A 91 5.84 1.55 2.57
N GLY A 92 5.88 2.74 2.00
CA GLY A 92 4.99 3.13 0.92
C GLY A 92 5.73 3.32 -0.40
N ILE A 93 5.08 3.01 -1.52
CA ILE A 93 5.61 3.22 -2.87
C ILE A 93 4.67 4.15 -3.62
N CYS A 94 5.22 5.26 -4.16
CA CYS A 94 4.45 6.27 -4.89
C CYS A 94 3.24 6.78 -4.05
N PHE A 95 2.00 6.49 -4.46
CA PHE A 95 0.78 6.76 -3.70
C PHE A 95 0.89 6.29 -2.24
N GLY A 96 1.34 5.06 -1.98
CA GLY A 96 1.47 4.55 -0.62
C GLY A 96 2.43 5.39 0.24
N HIS A 97 3.51 5.92 -0.34
CA HIS A 97 4.43 6.80 0.38
C HIS A 97 3.77 8.14 0.73
N GLN A 98 3.06 8.72 -0.24
CA GLN A 98 2.32 9.95 -0.05
C GLN A 98 1.24 9.78 1.03
N LEU A 99 0.51 8.66 1.02
CA LEU A 99 -0.58 8.42 1.95
C LEU A 99 -0.06 8.24 3.39
N ILE A 100 1.05 7.52 3.57
CA ILE A 100 1.71 7.42 4.89
C ILE A 100 2.13 8.81 5.36
N ALA A 101 2.80 9.59 4.50
CA ALA A 101 3.26 10.91 4.86
C ALA A 101 2.11 11.83 5.26
N SER A 102 1.03 11.92 4.48
CA SER A 102 -0.13 12.78 4.79
C SER A 102 -0.84 12.32 6.06
N THR A 103 -1.02 11.01 6.24
CA THR A 103 -1.70 10.44 7.41
C THR A 103 -0.93 10.72 8.70
N LEU A 104 0.40 10.69 8.65
CA LEU A 104 1.27 10.94 9.82
C LEU A 104 1.62 12.43 10.01
N GLY A 105 0.89 13.34 9.35
CA GLY A 105 1.01 14.79 9.54
C GLY A 105 2.05 15.49 8.66
N GLY A 106 2.61 14.80 7.68
CA GLY A 106 3.39 15.40 6.60
C GLY A 106 2.52 16.15 5.59
N GLU A 107 3.12 17.06 4.84
CA GLU A 107 2.44 17.78 3.77
C GLU A 107 2.66 17.07 2.43
N VAL A 108 1.56 16.71 1.78
CA VAL A 108 1.58 16.30 0.38
C VAL A 108 0.71 17.30 -0.36
N ALA A 109 1.20 17.87 -1.46
CA ALA A 109 0.41 18.75 -2.32
C ALA A 109 0.53 18.33 -3.80
N LYS A 110 -0.47 18.71 -4.61
CA LYS A 110 -0.37 18.60 -6.06
C LYS A 110 0.79 19.47 -6.56
N SER A 111 1.62 18.92 -7.45
CA SER A 111 2.70 19.66 -8.09
C SER A 111 2.16 20.86 -8.87
N SER A 112 2.85 22.00 -8.79
CA SER A 112 2.55 23.17 -9.62
C SER A 112 2.89 22.95 -11.10
N ALA A 113 3.62 21.89 -11.43
CA ALA A 113 4.07 21.58 -12.80
C ALA A 113 3.06 20.76 -13.63
N GLY A 114 1.97 20.27 -13.02
CA GLY A 114 1.04 19.34 -13.66
C GLY A 114 1.37 17.90 -13.32
#